data_AF-A0A2V6RZB4-F1
#
_entry.id   AF-A0A2V6RZB4-F1
#
_cell.length_a   1.000
_cell.length_b   1.000
_cell.length_c   1.000
_cell.angle_alpha   90.00
_cell.angle_beta   90.00
_cell.angle_gamma   90.00
#
_symmetry.space_group_name_H-M   'P 1'
#
loop_
_entity.id
_entity.type
_entity.pdbx_description
1 polymer ?
#
loop_
_entity_poly.entity_id
_entity_poly.type
_entity_poly.pdbx_seq_one_letter_code
_entity_poly.pdbx_strand_id
1 'polypeptide(L)'
;MPRAGFTGAVLLLAALLPSTARAQTVGQVFQRANPSVVTIRTTEREIAGTEPGQFTGVAGLGSGVLISAEGKIMTAAHVVQLADKITLEFLNGETVGAHVASRSA
;
A
#
# COMPACT_ATOMS: atom_id res chain seq x y z
N MET A 1 35.72 -45.32 21.86
CA MET A 1 35.36 -44.11 21.11
C MET A 1 34.17 -44.41 20.17
N PRO A 2 32.92 -44.03 20.51
CA PRO A 2 31.83 -44.11 19.53
C PRO A 2 30.91 -42.87 19.56
N ARG A 3 31.46 -41.65 19.70
CA ARG A 3 30.64 -40.42 19.76
C ARG A 3 30.30 -39.81 18.40
N ALA A 4 31.05 -40.12 17.34
CA ALA A 4 30.90 -39.46 16.03
C ALA A 4 29.68 -39.95 15.21
N GLY A 5 29.35 -41.25 15.25
CA GLY A 5 28.27 -41.82 14.44
C GLY A 5 26.86 -41.44 14.92
N PHE A 6 26.69 -41.27 16.23
CA PHE A 6 25.39 -40.94 16.82
C PHE A 6 24.97 -39.50 16.50
N THR A 7 25.91 -38.54 16.58
CA THR A 7 25.67 -37.14 16.18
C THR A 7 25.34 -37.00 14.70
N GLY A 8 26.00 -37.78 13.83
CA GLY A 8 25.71 -37.77 12.39
C GLY A 8 24.32 -38.29 12.06
N ALA A 9 23.89 -39.37 12.71
CA ALA A 9 22.55 -39.93 12.54
C ALA A 9 21.44 -38.99 13.03
N VAL A 10 21.66 -38.27 14.13
CA VAL A 10 20.71 -37.29 14.68
C VAL A 10 20.57 -36.07 13.75
N LEU A 11 21.68 -35.58 13.18
CA LEU A 11 21.65 -34.47 12.21
C LEU A 11 20.95 -34.87 10.91
N LEU A 12 21.17 -36.08 10.40
CA LEU A 12 20.46 -36.60 9.23
C LEU A 12 18.96 -36.75 9.50
N LEU A 13 18.58 -37.25 10.68
CA LEU A 13 17.18 -37.45 11.07
C LEU A 13 16.43 -36.12 11.23
N ALA A 14 17.10 -35.09 11.76
CA ALA A 14 16.54 -33.74 11.87
C ALA A 14 16.32 -33.08 10.49
N ALA A 15 17.19 -33.36 9.51
CA ALA A 15 17.06 -32.84 8.14
C ALA A 15 15.90 -33.48 7.34
N LEU A 16 15.40 -34.62 7.79
CA LEU A 16 14.27 -35.35 7.18
C LEU A 16 12.90 -34.90 7.74
N LEU A 17 12.87 -33.99 8.73
CA LEU A 17 11.62 -33.45 9.26
C LEU A 17 10.94 -32.57 8.20
N PRO A 18 9.70 -32.89 7.78
CA PRO A 18 9.00 -32.09 6.79
C PRO A 18 8.71 -30.69 7.35
N SER A 19 9.22 -29.66 6.68
CA SER A 19 8.84 -28.27 6.94
C SER A 19 7.36 -28.09 6.62
N THR A 20 6.54 -27.84 7.63
CA THR A 20 5.11 -27.56 7.44
C THR A 20 4.95 -26.12 6.91
N ALA A 21 5.02 -25.97 5.59
CA ALA A 21 4.66 -24.72 4.93
C ALA A 21 3.14 -24.55 5.00
N ARG A 22 2.66 -23.64 5.86
CA ARG A 22 1.24 -23.27 5.88
C ARG A 22 0.94 -22.30 4.76
N ALA A 23 0.07 -22.72 3.84
CA ALA A 23 -0.50 -21.81 2.85
C ALA A 23 -1.38 -20.77 3.57
N GLN A 24 -1.20 -19.49 3.22
CA GLN A 24 -2.07 -18.42 3.66
C GLN A 24 -3.32 -18.36 2.79
N THR A 25 -4.47 -18.07 3.40
CA THR A 25 -5.71 -17.83 2.65
C THR A 25 -5.76 -16.40 2.14
N VAL A 26 -6.54 -16.16 1.09
CA VAL A 26 -6.80 -14.80 0.58
C VAL A 26 -7.35 -13.89 1.69
N GLY A 27 -8.23 -14.41 2.54
CA GLY A 27 -8.79 -13.67 3.68
C GLY A 27 -7.72 -13.25 4.70
N GLN A 28 -6.74 -14.11 4.99
CA GLN A 28 -5.62 -13.77 5.89
C GLN A 28 -4.69 -12.71 5.31
N VAL A 29 -4.51 -12.69 3.99
CA VAL A 29 -3.73 -11.64 3.31
C VAL A 29 -4.51 -10.33 3.34
N PHE A 30 -5.81 -10.37 3.02
CA PHE A 30 -6.68 -9.20 3.06
C PHE A 30 -6.71 -8.56 4.45
N GLN A 31 -7.00 -9.32 5.51
CA GLN A 31 -7.08 -8.78 6.88
C GLN A 31 -5.78 -8.12 7.32
N ARG A 32 -4.64 -8.65 6.86
CA ARG A 32 -3.31 -8.12 7.20
C ARG A 32 -2.96 -6.86 6.41
N ALA A 33 -3.34 -6.80 5.14
CA ALA A 33 -2.99 -5.69 4.25
C ALA A 33 -3.99 -4.52 4.33
N ASN A 34 -5.27 -4.79 4.62
CA ASN A 34 -6.35 -3.81 4.59
C ASN A 34 -6.08 -2.53 5.41
N PRO A 35 -5.51 -2.58 6.64
CA PRO A 35 -5.19 -1.37 7.39
C PRO A 35 -4.15 -0.45 6.74
N SER A 36 -3.38 -0.94 5.76
CA SER A 36 -2.38 -0.15 5.04
C SER A 36 -2.92 0.52 3.78
N VAL A 37 -4.15 0.19 3.36
CA VAL A 37 -4.77 0.73 2.14
C VAL A 37 -5.50 2.02 2.47
N VAL A 38 -5.35 3.02 1.62
CA VAL A 38 -6.04 4.32 1.73
C VAL A 38 -6.80 4.64 0.46
N THR A 39 -7.90 5.37 0.61
CA THR A 39 -8.61 5.99 -0.52
C THR A 39 -8.02 7.36 -0.78
N ILE A 40 -7.79 7.69 -2.05
CA ILE A 40 -7.24 8.98 -2.49
C ILE A 40 -8.32 9.73 -3.24
N ARG A 41 -8.65 10.93 -2.77
CA ARG A 41 -9.56 11.86 -3.43
C ARG A 41 -8.76 13.04 -3.92
N THR A 42 -8.89 13.35 -5.21
CA THR A 42 -8.23 14.49 -5.82
C THR A 42 -9.26 15.48 -6.35
N THR A 43 -8.88 16.75 -6.36
CA THR A 43 -9.66 17.81 -7.00
C THR A 43 -8.73 18.62 -7.87
N GLU A 44 -9.10 18.77 -9.13
CA GLU A 44 -8.47 19.63 -10.13
C GLU A 44 -9.42 20.78 -10.43
N ARG A 45 -8.91 22.01 -10.54
CA ARG A 45 -9.67 23.17 -10.98
C ARG A 45 -9.52 23.32 -12.49
N GLU A 46 -10.58 23.02 -13.22
CA GLU A 46 -10.67 23.31 -14.64
C GLU A 46 -11.32 24.68 -14.85
N ILE A 47 -10.78 25.49 -15.76
CA ILE A 47 -11.41 26.76 -16.15
C ILE A 47 -12.56 26.41 -17.09
N ALA A 48 -13.80 26.55 -16.61
CA ALA A 48 -14.98 26.27 -17.40
C ALA A 48 -15.47 27.53 -18.09
N GLY A 49 -15.20 27.62 -19.39
CA GLY A 49 -15.93 28.52 -20.29
C GLY A 49 -15.35 29.92 -20.47
N THR A 50 -15.99 30.65 -21.37
CA THR A 50 -15.57 31.94 -21.94
C THR A 50 -15.60 33.12 -20.94
N GLU A 51 -16.18 32.92 -19.76
CA GLU A 51 -16.35 33.95 -18.72
C GLU A 51 -15.19 33.92 -17.71
N PRO A 52 -14.49 35.05 -17.48
CA PRO A 52 -13.41 35.12 -16.50
C PRO A 52 -13.89 34.78 -15.08
N GLY A 53 -13.34 33.69 -14.50
CA GLY A 53 -13.51 33.37 -13.07
C GLY A 53 -14.41 32.17 -12.75
N GLN A 54 -14.97 31.48 -13.75
CA GLN A 54 -15.74 30.26 -13.53
C GLN A 54 -14.82 29.02 -13.52
N PHE A 55 -14.59 28.46 -12.33
CA PHE A 55 -13.85 27.20 -12.15
C PHE A 55 -14.82 26.05 -11.91
N THR A 56 -14.75 24.98 -12.70
CA THR A 56 -15.40 23.71 -12.37
C THR A 56 -14.36 22.74 -11.82
N GLY A 57 -14.65 22.13 -10.68
CA GLY A 57 -13.77 21.11 -10.11
C GLY A 57 -13.97 19.76 -10.78
N VAL A 58 -12.90 19.15 -11.32
CA VAL A 58 -12.88 17.74 -11.71
C VAL A 58 -12.43 16.94 -10.49
N ALA A 59 -13.25 15.98 -10.05
CA ALA A 59 -12.92 15.11 -8.93
C ALA A 59 -12.30 13.80 -9.42
N GLY A 60 -11.12 13.45 -8.90
CA GLY A 60 -10.49 12.16 -9.13
C GLY A 60 -10.60 11.25 -7.90
N LEU A 61 -10.61 9.95 -8.14
CA LEU A 61 -10.65 8.91 -7.11
C LEU A 61 -9.62 7.83 -7.43
N GLY A 62 -8.90 7.38 -6.40
CA GLY A 62 -7.94 6.28 -6.51
C GLY A 62 -7.67 5.63 -5.16
N SER A 63 -6.66 4.77 -5.13
CA SER A 63 -6.18 4.12 -3.92
C SER A 63 -4.67 4.28 -3.77
N GLY A 64 -4.19 4.07 -2.56
CA GLY A 64 -2.77 4.02 -2.25
C GLY A 64 -2.49 3.05 -1.13
N VAL A 65 -1.20 2.81 -0.89
CA VAL A 65 -0.72 1.94 0.18
C VAL A 65 0.31 2.68 1.02
N LEU A 66 0.17 2.62 2.34
CA LEU A 66 1.18 3.10 3.27
C LEU A 66 2.44 2.23 3.16
N ILE A 67 3.57 2.86 2.85
CA ILE A 67 4.86 2.18 2.64
C ILE A 67 5.89 2.51 3.73
N SER A 68 5.58 3.42 4.65
CA SER A 68 6.50 3.79 5.73
C SER A 68 5.76 4.27 6.97
N ALA A 69 6.40 4.11 8.14
CA ALA A 69 5.83 4.53 9.43
C ALA A 69 5.71 6.06 9.56
N GLU A 70 6.46 6.81 8.75
CA GLU A 70 6.45 8.26 8.70
C GLU A 70 5.27 8.81 7.86
N GLY A 71 4.40 7.95 7.33
CA GLY A 71 3.22 8.37 6.57
C GLY A 71 3.39 8.42 5.06
N LYS A 72 4.46 7.82 4.48
CA LYS A 72 4.62 7.79 3.02
C LYS A 72 3.61 6.83 2.40
N ILE A 73 2.91 7.30 1.37
CA ILE A 73 1.94 6.53 0.60
C ILE A 73 2.41 6.39 -0.84
N MET A 74 2.32 5.17 -1.37
CA MET A 74 2.54 4.87 -2.77
C MET A 74 1.22 4.75 -3.51
N THR A 75 1.15 5.34 -4.71
CA THR A 75 0.00 5.27 -5.61
C THR A 75 0.48 5.33 -7.06
N ALA A 76 -0.44 5.18 -8.01
CA ALA A 76 -0.14 5.38 -9.42
C ALA A 76 0.01 6.87 -9.73
N ALA A 77 0.99 7.23 -10.56
CA ALA A 77 1.29 8.62 -10.87
C ALA A 77 0.07 9.38 -11.45
N HIS A 78 -0.71 8.72 -12.31
CA HIS A 78 -1.89 9.33 -12.94
C HIS A 78 -3.01 9.70 -11.94
N VAL A 79 -3.04 9.09 -10.75
CA VAL A 79 -4.05 9.41 -9.72
C VAL A 79 -3.86 10.83 -9.18
N VAL A 80 -2.60 11.28 -9.12
CA VAL A 80 -2.21 12.55 -8.49
C VAL A 80 -1.64 13.57 -9.50
N GLN A 81 -1.59 13.22 -10.79
CA GLN A 81 -0.86 13.99 -11.80
C GLN A 81 -1.36 15.42 -12.00
N LEU A 82 -2.69 15.62 -11.92
CA LEU A 82 -3.35 16.91 -12.16
C LEU A 82 -4.04 17.47 -10.89
N ALA A 83 -3.76 16.88 -9.74
CA ALA A 83 -4.47 17.19 -8.52
C ALA A 83 -3.98 18.53 -7.91
N ASP A 84 -4.88 19.51 -7.76
CA ASP A 84 -4.62 20.72 -6.96
C ASP A 84 -4.72 20.43 -5.46
N LYS A 85 -5.66 19.55 -5.09
CA LYS A 85 -5.87 19.09 -3.71
C LYS A 85 -5.89 17.58 -3.66
N ILE A 86 -5.17 17.01 -2.70
CA ILE A 86 -5.17 15.58 -2.42
C ILE A 86 -5.66 15.39 -0.99
N THR A 87 -6.70 14.57 -0.81
CA THR A 87 -7.22 14.15 0.49
C THR A 87 -7.21 12.64 0.55
N LEU A 88 -6.64 12.11 1.63
CA LEU A 88 -6.60 10.69 1.93
C LEU A 88 -7.74 10.36 2.87
N GLU A 89 -8.33 9.19 2.71
CA GLU A 89 -9.34 8.63 3.61
C GLU A 89 -8.86 7.25 4.05
N PHE A 90 -8.65 7.10 5.36
CA PHE A 90 -8.18 5.86 5.98
C PHE A 90 -9.35 4.93 6.33
N LEU A 91 -9.05 3.67 6.62
CA LEU A 91 -10.05 2.65 6.94
C LEU A 91 -10.97 3.04 8.13
N ASN A 92 -10.47 3.83 9.07
CA ASN A 92 -11.23 4.36 10.21
C ASN A 92 -12.15 5.54 9.86
N GLY A 93 -12.18 5.99 8.59
CA GLY A 93 -12.90 7.16 8.12
C GLY A 93 -12.19 8.49 8.35
N GLU A 94 -10.98 8.47 8.91
CA GLU A 94 -10.17 9.67 9.10
C GLU A 94 -9.71 10.22 7.75
N THR A 95 -9.77 11.56 7.61
CA THR A 95 -9.32 12.23 6.40
C THR A 95 -8.14 13.16 6.65
N VAL A 96 -7.11 13.06 5.80
CA VAL A 96 -5.85 13.79 5.96
C VAL A 96 -5.42 14.40 4.63
N GLY A 97 -4.95 15.64 4.65
CA GLY A 97 -4.37 16.28 3.47
C GLY A 97 -2.99 15.71 3.12
N ALA A 98 -2.68 15.57 1.84
CA ALA A 98 -1.40 15.06 1.37
C ALA A 98 -0.78 15.93 0.27
N HIS A 99 0.52 15.75 0.05
CA HIS A 99 1.27 16.37 -1.03
C HIS A 99 2.12 15.32 -1.75
N VAL A 100 2.42 15.56 -3.03
CA VAL A 100 3.25 14.66 -3.82
C VAL A 100 4.72 14.85 -3.44
N ALA A 101 5.34 13.81 -2.87
CA ALA A 101 6.76 13.83 -2.54
C ALA A 101 7.66 13.56 -3.77
N SER A 102 7.22 12.68 -4.68
CA SER A 102 7.93 12.35 -5.93
C SER A 102 6.97 11.70 -6.93
N ARG A 103 7.24 11.86 -8.23
CA ARG A 103 6.55 11.17 -9.33
C ARG A 103 7.53 10.91 -10.49
N SER A 104 7.43 9.76 -11.13
CA SER A 104 8.03 9.52 -12.45
C SER A 104 7.11 10.05 -13.54
N ALA A 105 7.66 10.74 -14.53
CA ALA A 105 6.94 11.23 -15.71
C ALA A 105 6.77 10.13 -16.76
#